data_AF-A0A2V5JWR5-F1
#
_entry.id   AF-A0A2V5JWR5-F1
#
_cell.length_a   1.000
_cell.length_b   1.000
_cell.length_c   1.000
_cell.angle_alpha   90.00
_cell.angle_beta   90.00
_cell.angle_gamma   90.00
#
_symmetry.space_group_name_H-M   'P 1'
#
loop_
_entity.id
_entity.type
_entity.pdbx_description
1 polymer ?
#
loop_
_entity_poly.entity_id
_entity_poly.type
_entity_poly.pdbx_seq_one_letter_code
_entity_poly.pdbx_strand_id
1 'polypeptide(L)'
;MKITQRLAVWAETSAKIWAVHWLLIVGSVLVFASAVLKWAYFAFSRHPLGLQLPLLRNVGLIPHLSLLSYGVVGIAVLTTGLVLMRRSTTYLAFAVAILMAMWVTLPCQIAFQRPALLGRLIAETNQLSMIRDFTKTYLPPNYGPDEDYARQFGIDTTWHRFLAAYSFLGLGWYCFGIGSVLIAIYLIARLPAEERMRVLGLSALPAGVVIILLTPSLIGQHYFISACTARRAMWLDRWRAQDINIYAAIGDLERLSGSSNDSPEKHISKAREFKESTEYELAVFELARAAEWGGVVAPVARRESARTRVDFGMALYRGGGIGAAVTQWQQAVVEEPVQQQGLSFLIARANYDLGRYQESLEVVKGVLRASGDKLILANAYSLAGDCYTKLGQDGEARKSYTLSLKEAAFSNFWGMSRLTGN
;
A
#
# COMPACT_ATOMS: atom_id res chain seq x y z
N MET A 1 36.29 38.31 23.68
CA MET A 1 35.40 38.65 24.81
C MET A 1 33.98 39.07 24.41
N LYS A 2 33.76 39.91 23.38
CA LYS A 2 32.39 40.34 22.98
C LYS A 2 31.51 39.25 22.34
N ILE A 3 32.10 38.23 21.70
CA ILE A 3 31.37 37.14 21.05
C ILE A 3 30.82 36.15 22.07
N THR A 4 31.59 35.79 23.09
CA THR A 4 31.19 34.85 24.14
C THR A 4 30.09 35.39 25.04
N GLN A 5 30.11 36.69 25.38
CA GLN A 5 29.00 37.34 26.10
C GLN A 5 27.72 37.42 25.27
N ARG A 6 27.82 37.72 23.96
CA ARG A 6 26.66 37.66 23.08
C ARG A 6 26.09 36.24 23.02
N LEU A 7 26.93 35.23 22.80
CA LEU A 7 26.52 33.83 22.77
C LEU A 7 25.82 33.39 24.07
N ALA A 8 26.30 33.83 25.23
CA ALA A 8 25.66 33.55 26.51
C ALA A 8 24.26 34.18 26.64
N VAL A 9 24.09 35.42 26.21
CA VAL A 9 22.77 36.11 26.21
C VAL A 9 21.80 35.44 25.23
N TRP A 10 22.27 35.04 24.05
CA TRP A 10 21.49 34.27 23.07
C TRP A 10 21.12 32.87 23.60
N ALA A 11 22.03 32.20 24.32
CA ALA A 11 21.77 30.92 24.98
C ALA A 11 20.71 31.03 26.09
N GLU A 12 20.77 32.08 26.91
CA GLU A 12 19.80 32.28 28.00
C GLU A 12 18.40 32.64 27.47
N THR A 13 18.33 33.51 26.46
CA THR A 13 17.05 33.85 25.81
C THR A 13 16.45 32.66 25.06
N SER A 14 17.26 31.88 24.34
CA SER A 14 16.79 30.64 23.70
C SER A 14 16.34 29.59 24.72
N ALA A 15 17.03 29.43 25.86
CA ALA A 15 16.62 28.52 26.92
C ALA A 15 15.27 28.92 27.55
N LYS A 16 15.03 30.22 27.77
CA LYS A 16 13.73 30.72 28.26
C LYS A 16 12.61 30.49 27.25
N ILE A 17 12.86 30.78 25.97
CA ILE A 17 11.88 30.51 24.89
C ILE A 17 11.58 29.02 24.80
N TRP A 18 12.62 28.18 24.87
CA TRP A 18 12.49 26.72 24.85
C TRP A 18 11.68 26.21 26.03
N ALA A 19 12.04 26.57 27.26
CA ALA A 19 11.31 26.14 28.46
C ALA A 19 9.81 26.48 28.39
N VAL A 20 9.47 27.59 27.74
CA VAL A 20 8.11 28.08 27.65
C VAL A 20 7.37 27.46 26.45
N HIS A 21 8.01 27.29 25.29
CA HIS A 21 7.38 26.88 24.01
C HIS A 21 7.81 25.50 23.48
N TRP A 22 8.50 24.67 24.27
CA TRP A 22 9.06 23.40 23.78
C TRP A 22 8.01 22.49 23.13
N LEU A 23 6.78 22.41 23.67
CA LEU A 23 5.69 21.61 23.09
C LEU A 23 5.32 22.07 21.67
N LEU A 24 5.25 23.39 21.47
CA LEU A 24 4.97 23.98 20.16
C LEU A 24 6.12 23.73 19.18
N ILE A 25 7.37 23.85 19.64
CA ILE A 25 8.57 23.67 18.82
C ILE A 25 8.70 22.20 18.41
N VAL A 26 8.68 21.27 19.37
CA VAL A 26 8.76 19.83 19.12
C VAL A 26 7.59 19.37 18.26
N GLY A 27 6.36 19.81 18.57
CA GLY A 27 5.19 19.48 17.78
C GLY A 27 5.28 19.97 16.33
N SER A 28 5.77 21.19 16.12
CA SER A 28 5.99 21.74 14.78
C SER A 28 7.06 20.96 14.02
N VAL A 29 8.20 20.68 14.65
CA VAL A 29 9.28 19.89 14.05
C VAL A 29 8.79 18.50 13.62
N LEU A 30 7.97 17.84 14.45
CA LEU A 30 7.38 16.54 14.10
C LEU A 30 6.44 16.63 12.89
N VAL A 31 5.61 17.68 12.80
CA VAL A 31 4.74 17.91 11.62
C VAL A 31 5.59 18.19 10.37
N PHE A 32 6.65 18.99 10.46
CA PHE A 32 7.56 19.21 9.33
C PHE A 32 8.30 17.94 8.91
N ALA A 33 8.88 17.23 9.86
CA ALA A 33 9.58 15.96 9.62
C ALA A 33 8.65 14.93 8.98
N SER A 34 7.38 14.90 9.39
CA SER A 34 6.39 13.99 8.82
C SER A 34 6.30 14.07 7.29
N ALA A 35 6.48 15.25 6.69
CA ALA A 35 6.34 15.43 5.24
C ALA A 35 7.37 14.59 4.44
N VAL A 36 8.57 14.40 4.99
CA VAL A 36 9.67 13.66 4.34
C VAL A 36 9.75 12.21 4.81
N LEU A 37 9.00 11.85 5.85
CA LEU A 37 8.92 10.48 6.36
C LEU A 37 7.93 9.62 5.57
N LYS A 38 8.04 8.30 5.71
CA LYS A 38 7.14 7.32 5.08
C LYS A 38 5.77 7.36 5.75
N TRP A 39 4.71 7.57 4.98
CA TRP A 39 3.33 7.67 5.50
C TRP A 39 2.54 6.36 5.40
N ALA A 40 2.84 5.53 4.40
CA ALA A 40 2.24 4.21 4.25
C ALA A 40 3.31 3.20 3.84
N TYR A 41 3.26 2.00 4.41
CA TYR A 41 4.13 0.90 4.08
C TYR A 41 3.46 0.00 3.03
N PHE A 42 4.04 0.03 1.84
CA PHE A 42 3.81 -0.98 0.80
C PHE A 42 4.77 -2.14 0.99
N ALA A 43 4.29 -3.38 0.85
CA ALA A 43 5.10 -4.58 1.05
C ALA A 43 6.12 -4.79 -0.09
N PHE A 44 5.73 -4.47 -1.32
CA PHE A 44 6.58 -4.63 -2.50
C PHE A 44 7.00 -3.28 -3.09
N SER A 45 6.05 -2.35 -3.28
CA SER A 45 6.33 -1.04 -3.88
C SER A 45 7.12 -0.12 -2.94
N ARG A 46 7.77 0.91 -3.52
CA ARG A 46 8.34 2.01 -2.73
C ARG A 46 7.27 2.71 -1.89
N HIS A 47 7.60 2.95 -0.64
CA HIS A 47 6.71 3.59 0.32
C HIS A 47 6.52 5.09 0.01
N PRO A 48 5.29 5.61 -0.10
CA PRO A 48 5.05 7.03 -0.34
C PRO A 48 5.44 7.88 0.87
N LEU A 49 6.07 9.01 0.56
CA LEU A 49 6.35 10.08 1.53
C LEU A 49 5.11 10.97 1.73
N GLY A 50 5.07 11.74 2.82
CA GLY A 50 3.99 12.70 3.08
C GLY A 50 3.79 13.74 1.97
N LEU A 51 4.85 14.11 1.26
CA LEU A 51 4.83 14.99 0.08
C LEU A 51 4.23 14.35 -1.18
N GLN A 52 4.15 13.02 -1.21
CA GLN A 52 3.70 12.24 -2.37
C GLN A 52 2.26 11.75 -2.23
N LEU A 53 1.74 11.67 -1.00
CA LEU A 53 0.42 11.11 -0.74
C LEU A 53 -0.69 12.15 -1.02
N PRO A 54 -1.52 11.96 -2.07
CA PRO A 54 -2.48 12.97 -2.47
C PRO A 54 -3.73 12.96 -1.59
N LEU A 55 -4.18 14.16 -1.19
CA LEU A 55 -5.34 14.37 -0.32
C LEU A 55 -6.67 14.01 -1.00
N LEU A 56 -6.81 14.32 -2.30
CA LEU A 56 -8.09 14.19 -3.03
C LEU A 56 -8.02 13.31 -4.30
N ARG A 57 -6.81 13.02 -4.82
CA ARG A 57 -6.65 12.30 -6.11
C ARG A 57 -6.53 10.79 -5.91
N ASN A 58 -7.11 10.01 -6.83
CA ASN A 58 -6.97 8.55 -6.87
C ASN A 58 -5.50 8.16 -7.12
N VAL A 59 -4.97 7.31 -6.23
CA VAL A 59 -3.55 6.88 -6.17
C VAL A 59 -3.28 5.75 -7.18
N GLY A 60 -3.76 5.90 -8.43
CA GLY A 60 -3.45 4.95 -9.50
C GLY A 60 -1.96 4.98 -9.86
N LEU A 61 -1.37 6.17 -9.83
CA LEU A 61 0.05 6.43 -10.06
C LEU A 61 0.50 7.41 -8.98
N ILE A 62 1.47 7.03 -8.15
CA ILE A 62 2.03 7.90 -7.12
C ILE A 62 2.84 8.99 -7.85
N PRO A 63 2.40 10.27 -7.88
CA PRO A 63 3.19 11.32 -8.49
C PRO A 63 4.42 11.62 -7.62
N HIS A 64 5.52 12.06 -8.26
CA HIS A 64 6.78 12.33 -7.56
C HIS A 64 6.64 13.45 -6.51
N LEU A 65 5.77 14.43 -6.77
CA LEU A 65 5.38 15.53 -5.89
C LEU A 65 3.94 15.96 -6.20
N SER A 66 3.10 16.15 -5.19
CA SER A 66 1.74 16.68 -5.35
C SER A 66 1.58 17.95 -4.53
N LEU A 67 1.12 19.03 -5.16
CA LEU A 67 0.81 20.29 -4.46
C LEU A 67 -0.33 20.11 -3.43
N LEU A 68 -1.23 19.15 -3.67
CA LEU A 68 -2.31 18.75 -2.76
C LEU A 68 -1.95 17.44 -2.06
N SER A 69 -0.79 17.40 -1.40
CA SER A 69 -0.41 16.27 -0.54
C SER A 69 -0.71 16.56 0.92
N TYR A 70 -0.83 15.49 1.72
CA TYR A 70 -0.99 15.62 3.17
C TYR A 70 0.15 16.42 3.82
N GLY A 71 1.40 16.18 3.41
CA GLY A 71 2.57 16.90 3.90
C GLY A 71 2.58 18.38 3.52
N VAL A 72 2.30 18.72 2.25
CA VAL A 72 2.31 20.12 1.76
C VAL A 72 1.20 20.92 2.44
N VAL A 73 -0.02 20.36 2.49
CA VAL A 73 -1.17 21.02 3.13
C VAL A 73 -0.94 21.15 4.64
N GLY A 74 -0.41 20.12 5.29
CA GLY A 74 -0.07 20.17 6.72
C GLY A 74 0.93 21.28 7.05
N ILE A 75 1.99 21.42 6.25
CA ILE A 75 2.97 22.50 6.39
C ILE A 75 2.32 23.87 6.16
N ALA A 76 1.49 24.02 5.12
CA ALA A 76 0.82 25.28 4.82
C ALA A 76 -0.16 25.71 5.93
N VAL A 77 -0.93 24.76 6.48
CA VAL A 77 -1.85 25.01 7.60
C VAL A 77 -1.09 25.40 8.86
N LEU A 78 -0.03 24.67 9.20
CA LEU A 78 0.78 24.97 10.38
C LEU A 78 1.48 26.34 10.28
N THR A 79 2.11 26.63 9.14
CA THR A 79 2.79 27.93 8.92
C THR A 79 1.81 29.09 8.98
N THR A 80 0.65 28.96 8.34
CA THR A 80 -0.42 29.97 8.39
C THR A 80 -0.92 30.16 9.83
N GLY A 81 -1.14 29.07 10.57
CA GLY A 81 -1.54 29.11 11.98
C GLY A 81 -0.50 29.81 12.88
N LEU A 82 0.79 29.52 12.69
CA LEU A 82 1.89 30.13 13.45
C LEU A 82 2.04 31.64 13.14
N VAL A 83 1.90 32.04 11.87
CA VAL A 83 1.97 33.46 11.47
C VAL A 83 0.79 34.24 12.04
N LEU A 84 -0.43 33.69 11.93
CA LEU A 84 -1.65 34.32 12.42
C LEU A 84 -1.82 34.26 13.94
N MET A 85 -1.09 33.40 14.64
CA MET A 85 -1.07 33.35 16.11
C MET A 85 -0.67 34.69 16.73
N ARG A 86 0.14 35.50 16.03
CA ARG A 86 0.49 36.86 16.49
C ARG A 86 -0.72 37.79 16.62
N ARG A 87 -1.80 37.51 15.88
CA ARG A 87 -3.04 38.29 15.88
C ARG A 87 -4.09 37.71 16.83
N SER A 88 -4.24 36.38 16.84
CA SER A 88 -5.14 35.68 17.76
C SER A 88 -4.75 34.22 17.92
N THR A 89 -4.82 33.71 19.14
CA THR A 89 -4.63 32.30 19.50
C THR A 89 -5.69 31.39 18.87
N THR A 90 -6.86 31.93 18.53
CA THR A 90 -7.95 31.17 17.88
C THR A 90 -7.58 30.63 16.50
N TYR A 91 -6.74 31.34 15.72
CA TYR A 91 -6.28 30.84 14.41
C TYR A 91 -5.38 29.62 14.53
N LEU A 92 -4.53 29.57 15.57
CA LEU A 92 -3.75 28.37 15.87
C LEU A 92 -4.68 27.21 16.29
N ALA A 93 -5.75 27.50 17.02
CA ALA A 93 -6.77 26.50 17.36
C ALA A 93 -7.42 25.87 16.11
N PHE A 94 -7.79 26.68 15.13
CA PHE A 94 -8.30 26.19 13.85
C PHE A 94 -7.26 25.38 13.08
N ALA A 95 -6.01 25.85 13.03
CA ALA A 95 -4.93 25.12 12.36
C ALA A 95 -4.74 23.73 13.00
N VAL A 96 -4.70 23.65 14.33
CA VAL A 96 -4.59 22.38 15.06
C VAL A 96 -5.79 21.48 14.81
N ALA A 97 -7.01 22.02 14.83
CA ALA A 97 -8.22 21.23 14.56
C ALA A 97 -8.22 20.65 13.14
N ILE A 98 -7.75 21.42 12.15
CA ILE A 98 -7.58 20.95 10.77
C ILE A 98 -6.49 19.87 10.69
N LEU A 99 -5.34 20.05 11.35
CA LEU A 99 -4.28 19.05 11.38
C LEU A 99 -4.76 17.74 12.04
N MET A 100 -5.50 17.82 13.14
CA MET A 100 -6.10 16.65 13.79
C MET A 100 -7.15 15.97 12.90
N ALA A 101 -7.98 16.76 12.19
CA ALA A 101 -8.90 16.20 11.21
C ALA A 101 -8.15 15.46 10.08
N MET A 102 -7.09 16.07 9.53
CA MET A 102 -6.24 15.44 8.53
C MET A 102 -5.58 14.15 9.06
N TRP A 103 -5.13 14.14 10.31
CA TRP A 103 -4.51 12.96 10.92
C TRP A 103 -5.47 11.77 10.92
N VAL A 104 -6.72 11.98 11.32
CA VAL A 104 -7.72 10.91 11.40
C VAL A 104 -8.28 10.55 10.01
N THR A 105 -8.32 11.50 9.06
CA THR A 105 -8.87 11.24 7.72
C THR A 105 -8.13 10.15 6.97
N LEU A 106 -6.81 10.03 7.11
CA LEU A 106 -6.04 9.12 6.27
C LEU A 106 -6.45 7.64 6.43
N PRO A 107 -6.41 7.03 7.63
CA PRO A 107 -6.85 5.64 7.79
C PRO A 107 -8.30 5.44 7.37
N CYS A 108 -9.19 6.40 7.68
CA CYS A 108 -10.60 6.33 7.27
C CYS A 108 -10.78 6.41 5.74
N GLN A 109 -10.02 7.24 5.05
CA GLN A 109 -10.04 7.34 3.59
C GLN A 109 -9.55 6.04 2.94
N ILE A 110 -8.46 5.46 3.47
CA ILE A 110 -7.93 4.18 3.00
C ILE A 110 -8.95 3.07 3.22
N ALA A 111 -9.56 3.00 4.41
CA ALA A 111 -10.50 1.95 4.78
C ALA A 111 -11.84 2.02 4.03
N PHE A 112 -12.40 3.22 3.84
CA PHE A 112 -13.81 3.38 3.44
C PHE A 112 -14.01 4.08 2.10
N GLN A 113 -13.17 5.04 1.74
CA GLN A 113 -13.35 5.82 0.51
C GLN A 113 -12.54 5.31 -0.68
N ARG A 114 -11.36 4.70 -0.42
CA ARG A 114 -10.40 4.29 -1.45
C ARG A 114 -10.15 2.78 -1.43
N PRO A 115 -11.18 1.96 -1.72
CA PRO A 115 -11.07 0.51 -1.68
C PRO A 115 -9.97 -0.05 -2.60
N ALA A 116 -9.71 0.59 -3.75
CA ALA A 116 -8.64 0.18 -4.65
C ALA A 116 -7.24 0.27 -4.01
N LEU A 117 -7.01 1.26 -3.14
CA LEU A 117 -5.71 1.42 -2.48
C LEU A 117 -5.54 0.38 -1.37
N LEU A 118 -6.56 0.14 -0.55
CA LEU A 118 -6.51 -0.92 0.46
C LEU A 118 -6.37 -2.29 -0.21
N GLY A 119 -7.11 -2.54 -1.30
CA GLY A 119 -6.99 -3.77 -2.10
C GLY A 119 -5.60 -3.96 -2.72
N ARG A 120 -4.93 -2.87 -3.13
CA ARG A 120 -3.54 -2.92 -3.57
C ARG A 120 -2.58 -3.26 -2.43
N LEU A 121 -2.71 -2.61 -1.27
CA LEU A 121 -1.85 -2.87 -0.10
C LEU A 121 -1.92 -4.35 0.34
N ILE A 122 -3.13 -4.90 0.39
CA ILE A 122 -3.36 -6.31 0.71
C ILE A 122 -2.76 -7.21 -0.38
N ALA A 123 -3.01 -6.90 -1.66
CA ALA A 123 -2.50 -7.73 -2.74
C ALA A 123 -0.98 -7.75 -2.84
N GLU A 124 -0.29 -6.62 -2.62
CA GLU A 124 1.17 -6.60 -2.56
C GLU A 124 1.71 -7.44 -1.39
N THR A 125 1.00 -7.47 -0.26
CA THR A 125 1.36 -8.33 0.88
C THR A 125 1.21 -9.80 0.53
N ASN A 126 0.09 -10.18 -0.11
CA ASN A 126 -0.15 -11.56 -0.55
C ASN A 126 0.86 -11.99 -1.62
N GLN A 127 1.23 -11.10 -2.55
CA GLN A 127 2.27 -11.37 -3.53
C GLN A 127 3.63 -11.56 -2.91
N LEU A 128 3.99 -10.74 -1.91
CA LEU A 128 5.24 -10.91 -1.20
C LEU A 128 5.31 -12.30 -0.54
N SER A 129 4.21 -12.74 0.09
CA SER A 129 4.10 -14.11 0.64
C SER A 129 4.31 -15.17 -0.44
N MET A 130 3.59 -15.07 -1.55
CA MET A 130 3.70 -16.02 -2.67
C MET A 130 5.11 -16.06 -3.28
N ILE A 131 5.76 -14.91 -3.47
CA ILE A 131 7.14 -14.84 -3.97
C ILE A 131 8.09 -15.50 -2.97
N ARG A 132 7.90 -15.27 -1.66
CA ARG A 132 8.73 -15.89 -0.63
C ARG A 132 8.56 -17.41 -0.63
N ASP A 133 7.34 -17.91 -0.70
CA ASP A 133 7.07 -19.35 -0.82
C ASP A 133 7.74 -19.95 -2.06
N PHE A 134 7.62 -19.26 -3.21
CA PHE A 134 8.32 -19.63 -4.43
C PHE A 134 9.85 -19.65 -4.23
N THR A 135 10.41 -18.60 -3.61
CA THR A 135 11.86 -18.52 -3.38
C THR A 135 12.37 -19.61 -2.46
N LYS A 136 11.60 -19.99 -1.43
CA LYS A 136 11.95 -21.09 -0.52
C LYS A 136 12.03 -22.44 -1.25
N THR A 137 11.19 -22.65 -2.26
CA THR A 137 11.16 -23.90 -3.02
C THR A 137 12.18 -23.93 -4.17
N TYR A 138 12.38 -22.82 -4.86
CA TYR A 138 13.07 -22.80 -6.17
C TYR A 138 14.40 -22.05 -6.18
N LEU A 139 14.81 -21.40 -5.10
CA LEU A 139 16.08 -20.68 -5.00
C LEU A 139 16.96 -21.28 -3.90
N PRO A 140 18.28 -21.00 -3.92
CA PRO A 140 19.17 -21.37 -2.82
C PRO A 140 18.65 -20.82 -1.49
N PRO A 141 18.71 -21.60 -0.40
CA PRO A 141 18.16 -21.20 0.88
C PRO A 141 18.90 -19.99 1.42
N ASN A 142 18.14 -18.94 1.73
CA ASN A 142 18.62 -17.74 2.40
C ASN A 142 18.53 -17.95 3.92
N TYR A 143 19.66 -17.85 4.62
CA TYR A 143 19.69 -17.98 6.08
C TYR A 143 19.46 -16.62 6.73
N GLY A 144 18.27 -16.39 7.26
CA GLY A 144 17.92 -15.20 8.03
C GLY A 144 16.68 -15.48 8.87
N PRO A 145 16.32 -14.61 9.83
CA PRO A 145 15.04 -14.77 10.51
C PRO A 145 13.94 -14.80 9.44
N ASP A 146 13.11 -15.83 9.46
CA ASP A 146 11.86 -15.85 8.72
C ASP A 146 11.05 -14.64 9.22
N GLU A 147 11.07 -13.54 8.46
CA GLU A 147 10.15 -12.46 8.74
C GLU A 147 8.75 -12.97 8.41
N ASP A 148 8.05 -13.45 9.44
CA ASP A 148 6.65 -13.84 9.38
C ASP A 148 5.80 -12.65 8.90
N TYR A 149 5.61 -12.59 7.59
CA TYR A 149 4.80 -11.58 6.91
C TYR A 149 3.38 -12.07 6.65
N ALA A 150 2.98 -13.19 7.26
CA ALA A 150 1.61 -13.72 7.21
C ALA A 150 0.66 -12.86 8.05
N ARG A 151 0.53 -11.58 7.70
CA ARG A 151 -0.59 -10.76 8.17
C ARG A 151 -1.79 -11.10 7.32
N GLN A 152 -2.56 -12.09 7.75
CA GLN A 152 -3.92 -12.25 7.27
C GLN A 152 -4.76 -11.10 7.84
N PHE A 153 -5.32 -10.28 6.96
CA PHE A 153 -6.18 -9.18 7.36
C PHE A 153 -7.64 -9.60 7.17
N GLY A 154 -8.41 -9.57 8.26
CA GLY A 154 -9.87 -9.59 8.12
C GLY A 154 -10.33 -8.38 7.30
N ILE A 155 -11.24 -8.57 6.36
CA ILE A 155 -11.80 -7.48 5.53
C ILE A 155 -13.33 -7.45 5.51
N ASP A 156 -13.96 -8.38 6.22
CA ASP A 156 -15.40 -8.60 6.14
C ASP A 156 -16.21 -7.56 6.91
N THR A 157 -15.64 -7.02 8.00
CA THR A 157 -16.28 -5.98 8.80
C THR A 157 -15.57 -4.63 8.63
N THR A 158 -16.33 -3.55 8.78
CA THR A 158 -15.79 -2.18 8.79
C THR A 158 -14.65 -1.99 9.79
N TRP A 159 -14.74 -2.65 10.96
CA TRP A 159 -13.70 -2.64 11.97
C TRP A 159 -12.40 -3.30 11.48
N HIS A 160 -12.50 -4.49 10.87
CA HIS A 160 -11.30 -5.17 10.37
C HIS A 160 -10.67 -4.40 9.19
N ARG A 161 -11.46 -3.76 8.33
CA ARG A 161 -10.92 -2.87 7.27
C ARG A 161 -10.17 -1.68 7.84
N PHE A 162 -10.67 -1.08 8.93
CA PHE A 162 -9.97 -0.01 9.62
C PHE A 162 -8.65 -0.49 10.23
N LEU A 163 -8.65 -1.65 10.91
CA LEU A 163 -7.43 -2.26 11.45
C LEU A 163 -6.42 -2.59 10.35
N ALA A 164 -6.88 -3.13 9.21
CA ALA A 164 -6.04 -3.41 8.06
C ALA A 164 -5.39 -2.12 7.53
N ALA A 165 -6.19 -1.07 7.29
CA ALA A 165 -5.69 0.24 6.85
C ALA A 165 -4.68 0.83 7.84
N TYR A 166 -4.97 0.74 9.14
CA TYR A 166 -4.09 1.22 10.21
C TYR A 166 -2.74 0.49 10.23
N SER A 167 -2.73 -0.82 9.99
CA SER A 167 -1.52 -1.64 10.02
C SER A 167 -0.46 -1.26 8.97
N PHE A 168 -0.89 -0.58 7.90
CA PHE A 168 -0.03 -0.09 6.82
C PHE A 168 0.49 1.33 7.07
N LEU A 169 0.12 1.99 8.17
CA LEU A 169 0.56 3.37 8.42
C LEU A 169 2.03 3.43 8.83
N GLY A 170 2.73 4.41 8.26
CA GLY A 170 4.15 4.64 8.47
C GLY A 170 4.46 5.63 9.59
N LEU A 171 5.74 5.71 9.94
CA LEU A 171 6.26 6.58 11.00
C LEU A 171 5.88 8.07 10.77
N GLY A 172 5.80 8.51 9.51
CA GLY A 172 5.38 9.87 9.17
C GLY A 172 3.97 10.20 9.66
N TRP A 173 3.01 9.26 9.58
CA TRP A 173 1.65 9.49 10.09
C TRP A 173 1.63 9.64 11.61
N TYR A 174 2.40 8.81 12.33
CA TYR A 174 2.52 8.92 13.79
C TYR A 174 3.16 10.24 14.22
N CYS A 175 4.24 10.67 13.56
CA CYS A 175 4.86 11.97 13.82
C CYS A 175 3.90 13.13 13.56
N PHE A 176 3.12 13.06 12.48
CA PHE A 176 2.12 14.09 12.16
C PHE A 176 1.04 14.19 13.25
N GLY A 177 0.51 13.06 13.69
CA GLY A 177 -0.49 12.99 14.75
C GLY A 177 0.02 13.46 16.11
N ILE A 178 1.14 12.90 16.57
CA ILE A 178 1.78 13.28 17.84
C ILE A 178 2.14 14.77 17.81
N GLY A 179 2.69 15.26 16.71
CA GLY A 179 3.00 16.68 16.56
C GLY A 179 1.77 17.58 16.69
N SER A 180 0.66 17.20 16.06
CA SER A 180 -0.63 17.92 16.16
C SER A 180 -1.19 17.91 17.58
N VAL A 181 -1.10 16.78 18.29
CA VAL A 181 -1.54 16.65 19.68
C VAL A 181 -0.69 17.50 20.62
N LEU A 182 0.64 17.53 20.46
CA LEU A 182 1.52 18.36 21.29
C LEU A 182 1.20 19.86 21.14
N ILE A 183 0.90 20.31 19.92
CA ILE A 183 0.47 21.69 19.67
C ILE A 183 -0.91 21.95 20.31
N ALA A 184 -1.82 20.98 20.27
CA ALA A 184 -3.13 21.08 20.94
C ALA A 184 -3.00 21.22 22.47
N ILE A 185 -2.15 20.39 23.10
CA ILE A 185 -1.88 20.43 24.54
C ILE A 185 -1.29 21.79 24.92
N TYR A 186 -0.31 22.27 24.15
CA TYR A 186 0.27 23.61 24.33
C TYR A 186 -0.79 24.71 24.31
N LEU A 187 -1.72 24.64 23.36
CA LEU A 187 -2.78 25.64 23.20
C LEU A 187 -3.76 25.61 24.38
N ILE A 188 -4.24 24.43 24.78
CA ILE A 188 -5.20 24.26 25.89
C ILE A 188 -4.59 24.76 27.22
N ALA A 189 -3.30 24.50 27.44
CA ALA A 189 -2.60 24.89 28.66
C ALA A 189 -2.49 26.42 28.84
N ARG A 190 -2.58 27.20 27.75
CA ARG A 190 -2.39 28.66 27.79
C ARG A 190 -3.63 29.49 27.58
N LEU A 191 -4.74 28.87 27.18
CA LEU A 191 -5.99 29.61 26.94
C LEU A 191 -6.75 29.88 28.24
N PRO A 192 -7.33 31.10 28.38
CA PRO A 192 -8.27 31.42 29.45
C PRO A 192 -9.52 30.52 29.36
N ALA A 193 -10.22 30.36 30.49
CA ALA A 193 -11.32 29.39 30.62
C ALA A 193 -12.44 29.56 29.58
N GLU A 194 -12.77 30.80 29.21
CA GLU A 194 -13.83 31.11 28.24
C GLU A 194 -13.46 30.70 26.80
N GLU A 195 -12.22 30.93 26.39
CA GLU A 195 -11.73 30.53 25.06
C GLU A 195 -11.48 29.03 24.96
N ARG A 196 -11.15 28.38 26.09
CA ARG A 196 -10.93 26.94 26.18
C ARG A 196 -12.17 26.15 25.73
N MET A 197 -13.38 26.59 26.12
CA MET A 197 -14.62 25.93 25.71
C MET A 197 -14.88 26.03 24.20
N ARG A 198 -14.57 27.19 23.58
CA ARG A 198 -14.68 27.36 22.12
C ARG A 198 -13.70 26.47 21.36
N VAL A 199 -12.47 26.37 21.86
CA VAL A 199 -11.43 25.50 21.28
C VAL A 199 -11.76 24.02 21.48
N LEU A 200 -12.32 23.63 22.61
CA LEU A 200 -12.85 22.27 22.80
C LEU A 200 -14.00 21.98 21.82
N GLY A 201 -14.84 22.96 21.50
CA GLY A 201 -15.85 22.83 20.44
C GLY A 201 -15.25 22.51 19.06
N LEU A 202 -14.05 23.01 18.74
CA LEU A 202 -13.37 22.69 17.48
C LEU A 202 -12.91 21.23 17.39
N SER A 203 -12.83 20.51 18.51
CA SER A 203 -12.59 19.06 18.51
C SER A 203 -13.74 18.25 17.87
N ALA A 204 -14.91 18.88 17.68
CA ALA A 204 -16.00 18.28 16.91
C ALA A 204 -15.67 18.14 15.41
N LEU A 205 -14.73 18.91 14.87
CA LEU A 205 -14.32 18.84 13.46
C LEU A 205 -13.75 17.45 13.08
N PRO A 206 -12.70 16.92 13.73
CA PRO A 206 -12.21 15.57 13.41
C PRO A 206 -13.29 14.50 13.62
N ALA A 207 -14.13 14.61 14.66
CA ALA A 207 -15.23 13.67 14.90
C ALA A 207 -16.28 13.70 13.77
N GLY A 208 -16.70 14.89 13.33
CA GLY A 208 -17.63 15.05 12.22
C GLY A 208 -17.08 14.48 10.92
N VAL A 209 -15.78 14.66 10.66
CA VAL A 209 -15.12 14.06 9.50
C VAL A 209 -15.14 12.53 9.57
N VAL A 210 -14.82 11.93 10.71
CA VAL A 210 -14.92 10.46 10.88
C VAL A 210 -16.33 9.95 10.61
N ILE A 211 -17.34 10.62 11.15
CA ILE A 211 -18.75 10.24 10.95
C ILE A 211 -19.07 10.25 9.45
N ILE A 212 -18.78 11.35 8.75
CA ILE A 212 -19.03 11.48 7.30
C ILE A 212 -18.33 10.37 6.50
N LEU A 213 -17.10 10.01 6.87
CA LEU A 213 -16.33 8.97 6.17
C LEU A 213 -16.85 7.56 6.45
N LEU A 214 -17.37 7.31 7.65
CA LEU A 214 -17.77 5.98 8.14
C LEU A 214 -19.23 5.63 7.78
N THR A 215 -20.13 6.62 7.76
CA THR A 215 -21.57 6.40 7.60
C THR A 215 -21.94 5.57 6.36
N PRO A 216 -21.41 5.84 5.14
CA PRO A 216 -21.76 5.05 3.96
C PRO A 216 -21.42 3.56 4.09
N SER A 217 -20.24 3.26 4.65
CA SER A 217 -19.78 1.88 4.84
C SER A 217 -20.56 1.13 5.92
N LEU A 218 -20.97 1.81 7.00
CA LEU A 218 -21.83 1.21 8.02
C LEU A 218 -23.21 0.85 7.47
N ILE A 219 -23.83 1.78 6.73
CA ILE A 219 -25.14 1.53 6.10
C ILE A 219 -25.01 0.38 5.09
N GLY A 220 -23.96 0.38 4.25
CA GLY A 220 -23.71 -0.70 3.31
C GLY A 220 -23.47 -2.06 3.98
N GLN A 221 -22.77 -2.10 5.12
CA GLN A 221 -22.60 -3.32 5.91
C GLN A 221 -23.93 -3.83 6.49
N HIS A 222 -24.78 -2.93 6.99
CA HIS A 222 -26.09 -3.30 7.50
C HIS A 222 -26.96 -3.94 6.41
N TYR A 223 -27.04 -3.33 5.22
CA TYR A 223 -27.79 -3.89 4.10
C TYR A 223 -27.28 -5.27 3.67
N PHE A 224 -25.96 -5.49 3.70
CA PHE A 224 -25.39 -6.79 3.38
C PHE A 224 -25.76 -7.87 4.40
N ILE A 225 -25.61 -7.58 5.69
CA ILE A 225 -25.95 -8.54 6.75
C ILE A 225 -27.44 -8.87 6.73
N SER A 226 -28.29 -7.88 6.44
CA SER A 226 -29.74 -8.07 6.32
C SER A 226 -30.18 -8.88 5.09
N ALA A 227 -29.26 -9.25 4.18
CA ALA A 227 -29.52 -9.97 2.93
C ALA A 227 -30.57 -9.34 1.98
N CYS A 228 -31.05 -8.13 2.26
CA CYS A 228 -32.21 -7.57 1.57
C CYS A 228 -31.91 -7.02 0.16
N THR A 229 -30.67 -6.70 -0.22
CA THR A 229 -30.27 -6.30 -1.60
C THR A 229 -28.74 -6.18 -1.76
N ALA A 230 -28.07 -7.21 -2.29
CA ALA A 230 -26.61 -7.18 -2.51
C ALA A 230 -26.15 -5.98 -3.36
N ARG A 231 -26.87 -5.66 -4.45
CA ARG A 231 -26.57 -4.51 -5.32
C ARG A 231 -26.67 -3.16 -4.60
N ARG A 232 -27.60 -3.01 -3.66
CA ARG A 232 -27.74 -1.77 -2.87
C ARG A 232 -26.60 -1.62 -1.86
N ALA A 233 -26.18 -2.73 -1.25
CA ALA A 233 -25.00 -2.76 -0.38
C ALA A 233 -23.73 -2.36 -1.14
N MET A 234 -23.55 -2.82 -2.38
CA MET A 234 -22.42 -2.44 -3.24
C MET A 234 -22.43 -0.97 -3.66
N TRP A 235 -23.62 -0.40 -3.90
CA TRP A 235 -23.75 1.02 -4.23
C TRP A 235 -23.34 1.93 -3.06
N LEU A 236 -23.71 1.56 -1.84
CA LEU A 236 -23.37 2.30 -0.62
C LEU A 236 -21.93 2.08 -0.15
N ASP A 237 -21.44 0.86 -0.29
CA ASP A 237 -20.09 0.46 0.13
C ASP A 237 -19.25 0.05 -1.08
N ARG A 238 -18.47 1.02 -1.59
CA ARG A 238 -17.59 0.83 -2.75
C ARG A 238 -16.58 -0.29 -2.57
N TRP A 239 -16.23 -0.68 -1.34
CA TRP A 239 -15.38 -1.86 -1.09
C TRP A 239 -16.06 -3.14 -1.55
N ARG A 240 -17.33 -3.32 -1.21
CA ARG A 240 -18.12 -4.50 -1.61
C ARG A 240 -18.29 -4.58 -3.13
N ALA A 241 -18.34 -3.43 -3.81
CA ALA A 241 -18.35 -3.41 -5.27
C ALA A 241 -17.06 -3.97 -5.91
N GLN A 242 -15.97 -4.13 -5.15
CA GLN A 242 -14.72 -4.75 -5.62
C GLN A 242 -14.58 -6.24 -5.25
N ASP A 243 -15.51 -6.78 -4.47
CA ASP A 243 -15.46 -8.17 -4.03
C ASP A 243 -16.10 -9.08 -5.07
N ILE A 244 -15.28 -9.89 -5.73
CA ILE A 244 -15.72 -10.83 -6.76
C ILE A 244 -16.70 -11.88 -6.21
N ASN A 245 -16.59 -12.23 -4.91
CA ASN A 245 -17.43 -13.25 -4.30
C ASN A 245 -18.90 -12.82 -4.23
N ILE A 246 -19.15 -11.51 -4.10
CA ILE A 246 -20.51 -10.97 -4.10
C ILE A 246 -21.14 -11.13 -5.49
N TYR A 247 -20.39 -10.86 -6.56
CA TYR A 247 -20.87 -11.09 -7.93
C TYR A 247 -21.10 -12.59 -8.20
N ALA A 248 -20.19 -13.45 -7.73
CA ALA A 248 -20.35 -14.90 -7.85
C ALA A 248 -21.63 -15.38 -7.14
N ALA A 249 -21.88 -14.92 -5.91
CA ALA A 249 -23.09 -15.26 -5.16
C ALA A 249 -24.39 -14.78 -5.84
N ILE A 250 -24.37 -13.57 -6.44
CA ILE A 250 -25.50 -13.10 -7.27
C ILE A 250 -25.70 -14.03 -8.47
N GLY A 251 -24.61 -14.44 -9.13
CA GLY A 251 -24.64 -15.37 -10.26
C GLY A 251 -25.22 -16.74 -9.89
N ASP A 252 -24.87 -17.27 -8.71
CA ASP A 252 -25.43 -18.52 -8.20
C ASP A 252 -26.95 -18.43 -8.03
N LEU A 253 -27.43 -17.34 -7.41
CA LEU A 253 -28.86 -17.09 -7.24
C LEU A 253 -29.58 -16.90 -8.58
N GLU A 254 -28.95 -16.24 -9.56
CA GLU A 254 -29.50 -16.09 -10.90
C GLU A 254 -29.56 -17.41 -11.68
N ARG A 255 -28.62 -18.34 -11.44
CA ARG A 255 -28.66 -19.70 -12.00
C ARG A 255 -29.77 -20.53 -11.34
N LEU A 256 -29.90 -20.46 -10.02
CA LEU A 256 -30.93 -21.17 -9.27
C LEU A 256 -32.35 -20.69 -9.59
N SER A 257 -32.53 -19.40 -9.91
CA SER A 257 -33.83 -18.84 -10.29
C SER A 257 -34.30 -19.27 -11.69
N GLY A 258 -33.49 -20.01 -12.46
CA GLY A 258 -33.86 -20.52 -13.77
C GLY A 258 -33.95 -19.44 -14.86
N SER A 259 -33.45 -18.23 -14.60
CA SER A 259 -33.40 -17.17 -15.60
C SER A 259 -32.56 -17.61 -16.80
N SER A 260 -33.09 -17.53 -18.02
CA SER A 260 -32.37 -17.87 -19.25
C SER A 260 -31.44 -16.76 -19.74
N ASN A 261 -31.54 -15.56 -19.17
CA ASN A 261 -30.73 -14.43 -19.60
C ASN A 261 -29.28 -14.60 -19.16
N ASP A 262 -28.34 -14.42 -20.09
CA ASP A 262 -26.91 -14.41 -19.78
C ASP A 262 -26.59 -13.17 -18.91
N SER A 263 -25.62 -13.28 -18.02
CA SER A 263 -25.20 -12.19 -17.14
C SER A 263 -23.73 -12.32 -16.75
N PRO A 264 -23.03 -11.20 -16.48
CA PRO A 264 -21.64 -11.26 -16.11
C PRO A 264 -21.46 -11.91 -14.72
N GLU A 265 -22.44 -11.79 -13.83
CA GLU A 265 -22.46 -12.49 -12.54
C GLU A 265 -22.51 -14.02 -12.71
N LYS A 266 -23.28 -14.55 -13.68
CA LYS A 266 -23.30 -15.98 -14.00
C LYS A 266 -21.96 -16.50 -14.50
N HIS A 267 -21.29 -15.74 -15.38
CA HIS A 267 -19.95 -16.06 -15.83
C HIS A 267 -18.95 -16.09 -14.68
N ILE A 268 -19.02 -15.12 -13.75
CA ILE A 268 -18.17 -15.09 -12.55
C ILE A 268 -18.45 -16.29 -11.63
N SER A 269 -19.71 -16.67 -11.44
CA SER A 269 -20.10 -17.89 -10.69
C SER A 269 -19.47 -19.15 -11.30
N LYS A 270 -19.60 -19.36 -12.61
CA LYS A 270 -18.97 -20.49 -13.33
C LYS A 270 -17.46 -20.47 -13.21
N ALA A 271 -16.83 -19.30 -13.35
CA ALA A 271 -15.39 -19.17 -13.21
C ALA A 271 -14.90 -19.61 -11.82
N ARG A 272 -15.68 -19.31 -10.76
CA ARG A 272 -15.37 -19.77 -9.40
C ARG A 272 -15.43 -21.30 -9.30
N GLU A 273 -16.47 -21.92 -9.85
CA GLU A 273 -16.60 -23.39 -9.91
C GLU A 273 -15.39 -24.01 -10.65
N PHE A 274 -15.04 -23.50 -11.83
CA PHE A 274 -13.88 -23.99 -12.59
C PHE A 274 -12.56 -23.80 -11.83
N LYS A 275 -12.40 -22.69 -11.10
CA LYS A 275 -11.21 -22.46 -10.28
C LYS A 275 -11.11 -23.46 -9.12
N GLU A 276 -12.24 -23.78 -8.46
CA GLU A 276 -12.30 -24.80 -7.41
C GLU A 276 -11.97 -26.20 -7.96
N SER A 277 -12.36 -26.48 -9.21
CA SER A 277 -12.00 -27.71 -9.93
C SER A 277 -10.60 -27.68 -10.56
N THR A 278 -9.81 -26.62 -10.35
CA THR A 278 -8.47 -26.40 -10.97
C THR A 278 -8.46 -26.33 -12.50
N GLU A 279 -9.62 -26.10 -13.11
CA GLU A 279 -9.81 -25.89 -14.55
C GLU A 279 -9.55 -24.41 -14.91
N TYR A 280 -8.30 -23.98 -14.71
CA TYR A 280 -7.92 -22.58 -14.81
C TYR A 280 -8.19 -21.93 -16.17
N GLU A 281 -8.06 -22.68 -17.27
CA GLU A 281 -8.31 -22.17 -18.62
C GLU A 281 -9.78 -21.76 -18.80
N LEU A 282 -10.71 -22.60 -18.34
CA LEU A 282 -12.14 -22.31 -18.38
C LEU A 282 -12.50 -21.18 -17.42
N ALA A 283 -11.88 -21.14 -16.25
CA ALA A 283 -12.08 -20.05 -15.29
C ALA A 283 -11.67 -18.68 -15.90
N VAL A 284 -10.49 -18.61 -16.54
CA VAL A 284 -10.02 -17.40 -17.23
C VAL A 284 -10.93 -17.04 -18.39
N PHE A 285 -11.39 -18.02 -19.17
CA PHE A 285 -12.32 -17.78 -20.28
C PHE A 285 -13.64 -17.15 -19.80
N GLU A 286 -14.25 -17.72 -18.76
CA GLU A 286 -15.50 -17.18 -18.19
C GLU A 286 -15.29 -15.78 -17.58
N LEU A 287 -14.15 -15.52 -16.93
CA LEU A 287 -13.82 -14.17 -16.41
C LEU A 287 -13.61 -13.16 -17.54
N ALA A 288 -13.01 -13.56 -18.67
CA ALA A 288 -12.89 -12.71 -19.83
C ALA A 288 -14.27 -12.33 -20.40
N ARG A 289 -15.19 -13.30 -20.51
CA ARG A 289 -16.59 -13.03 -20.91
C ARG A 289 -17.28 -12.06 -19.95
N ALA A 290 -17.14 -12.25 -18.64
CA ALA A 290 -17.66 -11.32 -17.65
C ALA A 290 -17.06 -9.91 -17.79
N ALA A 291 -15.79 -9.80 -18.20
CA ALA A 291 -15.12 -8.53 -18.40
C ALA A 291 -15.57 -7.79 -19.68
N GLU A 292 -15.96 -8.51 -20.72
CA GLU A 292 -16.45 -7.94 -21.99
C GLU A 292 -17.77 -7.20 -21.84
N TRP A 293 -18.60 -7.57 -20.87
CA TRP A 293 -19.85 -6.88 -20.55
C TRP A 293 -19.66 -5.42 -20.10
N GLY A 294 -18.45 -5.04 -19.69
CA GLY A 294 -18.14 -3.66 -19.31
C GLY A 294 -18.70 -3.24 -17.94
N GLY A 295 -18.87 -1.93 -17.77
CA GLY A 295 -19.42 -1.35 -16.55
C GLY A 295 -18.56 -1.57 -15.29
N VAL A 296 -19.23 -1.70 -14.15
CA VAL A 296 -18.58 -1.87 -12.84
C VAL A 296 -18.01 -3.28 -12.62
N VAL A 297 -18.51 -4.28 -13.35
CA VAL A 297 -18.10 -5.68 -13.23
C VAL A 297 -16.76 -5.92 -13.92
N ALA A 298 -16.54 -5.28 -15.08
CA ALA A 298 -15.35 -5.48 -15.90
C ALA A 298 -14.00 -5.34 -15.16
N PRO A 299 -13.72 -4.29 -14.39
CA PRO A 299 -12.45 -4.19 -13.66
C PRO A 299 -12.31 -5.26 -12.57
N VAL A 300 -13.42 -5.73 -11.99
CA VAL A 300 -13.38 -6.78 -10.96
C VAL A 300 -13.10 -8.13 -11.61
N ALA A 301 -13.74 -8.42 -12.74
CA ALA A 301 -13.52 -9.63 -13.53
C ALA A 301 -12.09 -9.72 -14.10
N ARG A 302 -11.55 -8.63 -14.66
CA ARG A 302 -10.14 -8.58 -15.12
C ARG A 302 -9.15 -8.82 -13.99
N ARG A 303 -9.43 -8.26 -12.81
CA ARG A 303 -8.58 -8.49 -11.64
C ARG A 303 -8.58 -9.94 -11.19
N GLU A 304 -9.76 -10.56 -11.14
CA GLU A 304 -9.84 -11.97 -10.79
C GLU A 304 -9.25 -12.86 -11.89
N SER A 305 -9.40 -12.49 -13.16
CA SER A 305 -8.73 -13.15 -14.30
C SER A 305 -7.22 -13.13 -14.11
N ALA A 306 -6.63 -11.96 -13.86
CA ALA A 306 -5.20 -11.81 -13.63
C ALA A 306 -4.72 -12.66 -12.44
N ARG A 307 -5.48 -12.73 -11.33
CA ARG A 307 -5.17 -13.61 -10.18
C ARG A 307 -5.22 -15.08 -10.56
N THR A 308 -6.25 -15.48 -11.29
CA THR A 308 -6.44 -16.87 -11.75
C THR A 308 -5.30 -17.30 -12.67
N ARG A 309 -4.83 -16.40 -13.55
CA ARG A 309 -3.63 -16.62 -14.38
C ARG A 309 -2.35 -16.78 -13.58
N VAL A 310 -2.23 -16.08 -12.45
CA VAL A 310 -1.08 -16.25 -11.56
C VAL A 310 -1.06 -17.64 -10.94
N ASP A 311 -2.20 -18.09 -10.41
CA ASP A 311 -2.36 -19.43 -9.85
C ASP A 311 -2.12 -20.50 -10.92
N PHE A 312 -2.65 -20.28 -12.12
CA PHE A 312 -2.42 -21.16 -13.26
C PHE A 312 -0.93 -21.22 -13.65
N GLY A 313 -0.26 -20.08 -13.75
CA GLY A 313 1.18 -20.02 -14.04
C GLY A 313 2.02 -20.72 -12.96
N MET A 314 1.63 -20.59 -11.70
CA MET A 314 2.28 -21.31 -10.59
C MET A 314 2.10 -22.82 -10.70
N ALA A 315 0.89 -23.29 -11.06
CA ALA A 315 0.62 -24.70 -11.31
C ALA A 315 1.42 -25.25 -12.50
N LEU A 316 1.48 -24.50 -13.61
CA LEU A 316 2.27 -24.85 -14.79
C LEU A 316 3.76 -24.92 -14.48
N TYR A 317 4.29 -23.93 -13.74
CA TYR A 317 5.71 -23.91 -13.37
C TYR A 317 6.07 -25.11 -12.49
N ARG A 318 5.22 -25.45 -11.52
CA ARG A 318 5.36 -26.67 -10.69
C ARG A 318 5.33 -27.94 -11.52
N GLY A 319 4.52 -27.99 -12.58
CA GLY A 319 4.45 -29.10 -13.54
C GLY A 319 5.57 -29.13 -14.58
N GLY A 320 6.55 -28.20 -14.53
CA GLY A 320 7.64 -28.10 -15.50
C GLY A 320 7.28 -27.37 -16.81
N GLY A 321 6.04 -26.91 -16.96
CA GLY A 321 5.57 -26.09 -18.07
C GLY A 321 6.01 -24.63 -17.98
N ILE A 322 7.31 -24.39 -17.79
CA ILE A 322 7.89 -23.07 -17.47
C ILE A 322 7.55 -22.02 -18.55
N GLY A 323 7.63 -22.38 -19.83
CA GLY A 323 7.27 -21.48 -20.93
C GLY A 323 5.81 -21.03 -20.90
N ALA A 324 4.89 -21.95 -20.61
CA ALA A 324 3.47 -21.64 -20.49
C ALA A 324 3.19 -20.79 -19.24
N ALA A 325 3.90 -21.05 -18.13
CA ALA A 325 3.82 -20.24 -16.92
C ALA A 325 4.20 -18.77 -17.17
N VAL A 326 5.30 -18.53 -17.89
CA VAL A 326 5.73 -17.17 -18.28
C VAL A 326 4.64 -16.46 -19.07
N THR A 327 4.02 -17.13 -20.05
CA THR A 327 2.92 -16.57 -20.84
C THR A 327 1.74 -16.16 -19.96
N GLN A 328 1.34 -17.00 -19.00
CA GLN A 328 0.24 -16.68 -18.10
C GLN A 328 0.56 -15.48 -17.19
N TRP A 329 1.76 -15.42 -16.63
CA TRP A 329 2.17 -14.30 -15.79
C TRP A 329 2.31 -12.99 -16.59
N GLN A 330 2.82 -13.04 -17.82
CA GLN A 330 2.86 -11.87 -18.70
C GLN A 330 1.46 -11.34 -19.02
N GLN A 331 0.51 -12.24 -19.33
CA GLN A 331 -0.89 -11.85 -19.55
C GLN A 331 -1.53 -11.27 -18.28
N ALA A 332 -1.25 -11.83 -17.10
CA ALA A 332 -1.71 -11.27 -15.82
C ALA A 332 -1.18 -9.85 -15.56
N VAL A 333 0.08 -9.57 -15.90
CA VAL A 333 0.66 -8.22 -15.79
C VAL A 333 -0.01 -7.25 -16.77
N VAL A 334 -0.35 -7.69 -17.99
CA VAL A 334 -1.06 -6.85 -18.97
C VAL A 334 -2.48 -6.52 -18.50
N GLU A 335 -3.19 -7.48 -17.91
CA GLU A 335 -4.55 -7.29 -17.42
C GLU A 335 -4.61 -6.37 -16.18
N GLU A 336 -3.66 -6.50 -15.23
CA GLU A 336 -3.59 -5.67 -14.02
C GLU A 336 -2.14 -5.24 -13.67
N PRO A 337 -1.58 -4.23 -14.38
CA PRO A 337 -0.17 -3.84 -14.22
C PRO A 337 0.18 -3.31 -12.83
N VAL A 338 -0.78 -2.62 -12.19
CA VAL A 338 -0.55 -1.94 -10.90
C VAL A 338 -0.52 -2.94 -9.76
N GLN A 339 -1.34 -3.98 -9.84
CA GLN A 339 -1.46 -4.94 -8.75
C GLN A 339 -0.35 -5.98 -8.81
N GLN A 340 0.16 -6.35 -10.00
CA GLN A 340 1.00 -7.54 -10.20
C GLN A 340 2.51 -7.27 -10.34
N GLN A 341 3.02 -6.19 -9.73
CA GLN A 341 4.45 -5.85 -9.81
C GLN A 341 5.37 -6.98 -9.30
N GLY A 342 4.89 -7.75 -8.31
CA GLY A 342 5.58 -8.92 -7.78
C GLY A 342 5.85 -10.04 -8.80
N LEU A 343 5.03 -10.17 -9.84
CA LEU A 343 5.19 -11.23 -10.86
C LEU A 343 6.45 -11.06 -11.70
N SER A 344 6.98 -9.84 -11.80
CA SER A 344 8.19 -9.59 -12.59
C SER A 344 9.37 -10.42 -12.09
N PHE A 345 9.46 -10.69 -10.78
CA PHE A 345 10.50 -11.57 -10.25
C PHE A 345 10.32 -13.03 -10.71
N LEU A 346 9.09 -13.55 -10.70
CA LEU A 346 8.78 -14.91 -11.16
C LEU A 346 9.07 -15.06 -12.66
N ILE A 347 8.65 -14.09 -13.47
CA ILE A 347 8.92 -14.04 -14.91
C ILE A 347 10.43 -14.01 -15.17
N ALA A 348 11.18 -13.17 -14.45
CA ALA A 348 12.63 -13.11 -14.59
C ALA A 348 13.28 -14.45 -14.27
N ARG A 349 12.88 -15.11 -13.17
CA ARG A 349 13.43 -16.41 -12.80
C ARG A 349 13.09 -17.48 -13.84
N ALA A 350 11.85 -17.55 -14.28
CA ALA A 350 11.44 -18.53 -15.28
C ALA A 350 12.15 -18.33 -16.63
N ASN A 351 12.40 -17.09 -17.06
CA ASN A 351 13.23 -16.82 -18.23
C ASN A 351 14.67 -17.31 -18.06
N TYR A 352 15.25 -17.21 -16.86
CA TYR A 352 16.55 -17.79 -16.57
C TYR A 352 16.53 -19.32 -16.69
N ASP A 353 15.49 -19.98 -16.16
CA ASP A 353 15.34 -21.44 -16.25
C ASP A 353 15.16 -21.93 -17.70
N LEU A 354 14.56 -21.09 -18.56
CA LEU A 354 14.44 -21.34 -20.01
C LEU A 354 15.73 -21.03 -20.80
N GLY A 355 16.80 -20.59 -20.14
CA GLY A 355 18.04 -20.18 -20.79
C GLY A 355 17.97 -18.82 -21.50
N ARG A 356 16.88 -18.06 -21.31
CA ARG A 356 16.66 -16.74 -21.92
C ARG A 356 17.27 -15.65 -21.06
N TYR A 357 18.60 -15.68 -20.91
CA TYR A 357 19.33 -14.84 -19.96
C TYR A 357 19.19 -13.34 -20.22
N GLN A 358 19.18 -12.92 -21.49
CA GLN A 358 19.00 -11.50 -21.84
C GLN A 358 17.59 -11.00 -21.49
N GLU A 359 16.55 -11.79 -21.78
CA GLU A 359 15.17 -11.46 -21.42
C GLU A 359 14.98 -11.40 -19.90
N SER A 360 15.60 -12.35 -19.17
CA SER A 360 15.63 -12.33 -17.70
C SER A 360 16.22 -11.02 -17.17
N LEU A 361 17.37 -10.58 -17.69
CA LEU A 361 18.02 -9.32 -17.29
C LEU A 361 17.13 -8.09 -17.54
N GLU A 362 16.42 -8.02 -18.67
CA GLU A 362 15.50 -6.91 -18.93
C GLU A 362 14.36 -6.85 -17.91
N VAL A 363 13.80 -8.00 -17.54
CA VAL A 363 12.75 -8.07 -16.52
C VAL A 363 13.30 -7.74 -15.13
N VAL A 364 14.51 -8.21 -14.79
CA VAL A 364 15.19 -7.90 -13.51
C VAL A 364 15.38 -6.38 -13.34
N LYS A 365 15.76 -5.65 -14.38
CA LYS A 365 15.88 -4.18 -14.31
C LYS A 365 14.56 -3.53 -13.88
N GLY A 366 13.43 -4.08 -14.30
CA GLY A 366 12.09 -3.65 -13.84
C GLY A 366 11.89 -3.89 -12.35
N VAL A 367 12.21 -5.09 -11.86
CA VAL A 367 12.13 -5.46 -10.44
C VAL A 367 12.97 -4.52 -9.57
N LEU A 368 14.21 -4.25 -9.97
CA LEU A 368 15.14 -3.38 -9.25
C LEU A 368 14.66 -1.92 -9.18
N ARG A 369 13.91 -1.45 -10.17
CA ARG A 369 13.32 -0.09 -10.17
C ARG A 369 12.09 0.00 -9.27
N ALA A 370 11.25 -1.03 -9.28
CA ALA A 370 9.94 -1.02 -8.64
C ALA A 370 9.98 -1.45 -7.16
N SER A 371 10.79 -2.45 -6.82
CA SER A 371 10.79 -3.06 -5.50
C SER A 371 11.44 -2.17 -4.43
N GLY A 372 10.81 -2.12 -3.25
CA GLY A 372 11.37 -1.57 -2.02
C GLY A 372 11.76 -2.65 -0.99
N ASP A 373 11.50 -3.93 -1.28
CA ASP A 373 11.82 -5.05 -0.40
C ASP A 373 13.28 -5.48 -0.58
N LYS A 374 14.05 -5.48 0.51
CA LYS A 374 15.48 -5.75 0.48
C LYS A 374 15.82 -7.17 0.03
N LEU A 375 15.01 -8.16 0.42
CA LEU A 375 15.29 -9.56 0.11
C LEU A 375 15.01 -9.83 -1.37
N ILE A 376 13.93 -9.28 -1.93
CA ILE A 376 13.64 -9.35 -3.36
C ILE A 376 14.71 -8.61 -4.17
N LEU A 377 15.14 -7.42 -3.73
CA LEU A 377 16.24 -6.70 -4.38
C LEU A 377 17.51 -7.54 -4.39
N ALA A 378 17.86 -8.16 -3.27
CA ALA A 378 19.02 -9.04 -3.17
C ALA A 378 18.89 -10.26 -4.10
N ASN A 379 17.75 -10.94 -4.10
CA ASN A 379 17.49 -12.08 -4.99
C ASN A 379 17.52 -11.66 -6.46
N ALA A 380 17.00 -10.48 -6.80
CA ALA A 380 17.03 -9.94 -8.17
C ALA A 380 18.47 -9.65 -8.61
N TYR A 381 19.32 -9.09 -7.74
CA TYR A 381 20.74 -8.92 -8.01
C TYR A 381 21.49 -10.25 -8.15
N SER A 382 21.19 -11.25 -7.33
CA SER A 382 21.77 -12.59 -7.47
C SER A 382 21.36 -13.23 -8.80
N LEU A 383 20.08 -13.12 -9.18
CA LEU A 383 19.58 -13.59 -10.48
C LEU A 383 20.27 -12.88 -11.65
N ALA A 384 20.48 -11.56 -11.55
CA ALA A 384 21.25 -10.82 -12.54
C ALA A 384 22.69 -11.34 -12.66
N GLY A 385 23.33 -11.60 -11.51
CA GLY A 385 24.66 -12.18 -11.46
C GLY A 385 24.74 -13.53 -12.17
N ASP A 386 23.79 -14.43 -11.88
CA ASP A 386 23.70 -15.74 -12.53
C ASP A 386 23.51 -15.60 -14.05
N CYS A 387 22.67 -14.66 -14.50
CA CYS A 387 22.49 -14.36 -15.93
C CYS A 387 23.78 -13.85 -16.57
N TYR A 388 24.47 -12.90 -15.94
CA TYR A 388 25.73 -12.35 -16.46
C TYR A 388 26.82 -13.43 -16.55
N THR A 389 26.93 -14.31 -15.55
CA THR A 389 27.84 -15.47 -15.61
C THR A 389 27.53 -16.36 -16.81
N LYS A 390 26.25 -16.67 -17.06
CA LYS A 390 25.85 -17.48 -18.22
C LYS A 390 26.10 -16.82 -19.57
N LEU A 391 26.16 -15.48 -19.59
CA LEU A 391 26.51 -14.69 -20.76
C LEU A 391 28.03 -14.43 -20.89
N GLY A 392 28.86 -14.95 -19.99
CA GLY A 392 30.31 -14.74 -19.99
C GLY A 392 30.76 -13.33 -19.55
N GLN A 393 29.91 -12.59 -18.84
CA GLN A 393 30.15 -11.22 -18.39
C GLN A 393 30.56 -11.19 -16.91
N ASP A 394 31.70 -11.76 -16.58
CA ASP A 394 32.12 -12.02 -15.19
C ASP A 394 32.27 -10.73 -14.34
N GLY A 395 32.67 -9.62 -14.95
CA GLY A 395 32.80 -8.33 -14.27
C GLY A 395 31.45 -7.81 -13.74
N GLU A 396 30.41 -7.84 -14.59
CA GLU A 396 29.05 -7.42 -14.20
C GLU A 396 28.39 -8.45 -13.27
N ALA A 397 28.72 -9.74 -13.43
CA ALA A 397 28.28 -10.78 -12.51
C ALA A 397 28.78 -10.50 -11.08
N ARG A 398 30.09 -10.26 -10.91
CA ARG A 398 30.70 -9.96 -9.61
C ARG A 398 30.11 -8.71 -8.96
N LYS A 399 29.91 -7.67 -9.75
CA LYS A 399 29.26 -6.43 -9.31
C LYS A 399 27.82 -6.69 -8.84
N SER A 400 27.06 -7.51 -9.58
CA SER A 400 25.69 -7.85 -9.22
C SER A 400 25.61 -8.62 -7.91
N TYR A 401 26.45 -9.64 -7.71
CA TYR A 401 26.50 -10.35 -6.42
C TYR A 401 26.96 -9.45 -5.26
N THR A 402 27.85 -8.49 -5.52
CA THR A 402 28.27 -7.52 -4.49
C THR A 402 27.11 -6.61 -4.08
N LEU A 403 26.31 -6.15 -5.05
CA LEU A 403 25.09 -5.37 -4.77
C LEU A 403 24.04 -6.19 -4.03
N SER A 404 23.90 -7.46 -4.39
CA SER A 404 23.03 -8.41 -3.68
C SER A 404 23.36 -8.49 -2.19
N LEU A 405 24.64 -8.65 -1.84
CA LEU A 405 25.10 -8.64 -0.44
C LEU A 405 24.91 -7.28 0.23
N LYS A 406 25.01 -6.16 -0.50
CA LYS A 406 24.77 -4.84 0.10
C LYS A 406 23.31 -4.67 0.57
N GLU A 407 22.35 -5.22 -0.17
CA GLU A 407 20.93 -5.16 0.19
C GLU A 407 20.60 -6.09 1.36
N ALA A 408 21.22 -7.28 1.40
CA ALA A 408 20.92 -8.35 2.34
C ALA A 408 22.18 -9.11 2.81
N ALA A 409 23.07 -8.40 3.50
CA ALA A 409 24.44 -8.86 3.81
C ALA A 409 24.53 -10.18 4.59
N PHE A 410 23.53 -10.44 5.44
CA PHE A 410 23.52 -11.62 6.31
C PHE A 410 22.46 -12.64 5.92
N SER A 411 21.54 -12.29 5.02
CA SER A 411 20.42 -13.15 4.66
C SER A 411 20.49 -13.73 3.25
N ASN A 412 21.24 -13.12 2.32
CA ASN A 412 21.31 -13.64 0.95
C ASN A 412 22.54 -14.52 0.69
N PHE A 413 22.41 -15.82 1.03
CA PHE A 413 23.48 -16.80 0.82
C PHE A 413 23.76 -17.06 -0.66
N TRP A 414 22.76 -16.89 -1.54
CA TRP A 414 22.92 -17.09 -2.99
C TRP A 414 23.99 -16.18 -3.58
N GLY A 415 24.02 -14.89 -3.22
CA GLY A 415 25.06 -13.97 -3.69
C GLY A 415 26.43 -14.31 -3.12
N MET A 416 26.46 -14.78 -1.86
CA MET A 416 27.69 -15.14 -1.16
C MET A 416 28.37 -16.37 -1.78
N SER A 417 27.62 -17.46 -2.01
CA SER A 417 28.16 -18.71 -2.54
C SER A 417 28.82 -18.51 -3.90
N ARG A 418 28.20 -17.71 -4.77
CA ARG A 418 28.71 -17.38 -6.10
C ARG A 418 30.01 -16.58 -6.06
N LEU A 419 30.16 -15.66 -5.11
CA LEU A 419 31.39 -14.88 -4.95
C LEU A 419 32.54 -15.69 -4.35
N THR A 420 32.23 -16.70 -3.54
CA THR A 420 33.22 -17.59 -2.93
C THR A 420 33.58 -18.79 -3.80
N GLY A 421 32.91 -18.99 -4.95
CA GLY A 421 33.20 -20.07 -5.89
C GLY A 421 32.62 -21.43 -5.49
N ASN A 422 31.60 -21.45 -4.63
CA ASN A 422 30.89 -22.67 -4.20
C ASN A 422 29.68 -23.00 -5.07
#